data_AF-A0A850DAD9-F1
#
_entry.id   AF-A0A850DAD9-F1
#
_cell.length_a   1.000
_cell.length_b   1.000
_cell.length_c   1.000
_cell.angle_alpha   90.00
_cell.angle_beta   90.00
_cell.angle_gamma   90.00
#
_symmetry.space_group_name_H-M   'P 1'
#
loop_
_entity.id
_entity.type
_entity.pdbx_description
1 polymer ?
#
loop_
_entity_poly.entity_id
_entity_poly.type
_entity_poly.pdbx_seq_one_letter_code
_entity_poly.pdbx_strand_id
1 'polypeptide(L)'
;MLILHLHDHHNAARLITEKQSLTSRQRDGVFDMARRFLGNLTDENYAQVVIPPRRRIISVTGDEQSGIHLDGEPEADVRHNLPEFDPRAFVDSTDSLYALSMEGPDSAAPIMTALVGQIIEAALTAARSRKNGRLRLPLLAVLDEAANCCKLGELPAYYTYAGGHGVILMTFLQVLEQGLELWGEHGLHKMFTQSIECYGGGIGDTTYLRRWVDLIGNHEIADTQVNTGRGGTGYTRSWRNEPIVEIAELAALEKNRAVIRFPGNKPVLCRKTFWTDTEFAPAIRRSLELYGGQGA
;
A
#
# COMPACT_ATOMS: atom_id res chain seq x y z
N MET A 1 1.66 14.74 -28.24
CA MET A 1 2.85 14.47 -29.07
C MET A 1 3.67 15.73 -29.25
N LEU A 2 3.16 16.73 -29.96
CA LEU A 2 3.88 17.97 -30.26
C LEU A 2 4.42 18.70 -29.01
N ILE A 3 3.61 18.81 -27.93
CA ILE A 3 4.06 19.39 -26.64
C ILE A 3 5.27 18.66 -26.06
N LEU A 4 5.29 17.33 -26.12
CA LEU A 4 6.38 16.54 -25.54
C LEU A 4 7.66 16.66 -26.37
N HIS A 5 7.53 16.75 -27.70
CA HIS A 5 8.68 17.00 -28.57
C HIS A 5 9.24 18.41 -28.38
N LEU A 6 8.40 19.41 -28.15
CA LEU A 6 8.86 20.76 -27.85
C LEU A 6 9.66 20.84 -26.53
N HIS A 7 9.32 20.03 -25.54
CA HIS A 7 10.00 19.98 -24.23
C HIS A 7 11.07 18.88 -24.12
N ASP A 8 11.63 18.42 -25.25
CA ASP A 8 12.69 17.41 -25.32
C ASP A 8 12.35 16.06 -24.66
N HIS A 9 11.07 15.77 -24.46
CA HIS A 9 10.57 14.52 -23.88
C HIS A 9 10.31 13.46 -24.95
N HIS A 10 11.28 13.26 -25.86
CA HIS A 10 11.14 12.36 -27.02
C HIS A 10 10.81 10.92 -26.65
N ASN A 11 11.35 10.40 -25.54
CA ASN A 11 11.05 9.04 -25.07
C ASN A 11 9.59 8.90 -24.63
N ALA A 12 9.07 9.87 -23.87
CA ALA A 12 7.68 9.87 -23.45
C ALA A 12 6.74 10.00 -24.65
N ALA A 13 7.10 10.86 -25.62
CA ALA A 13 6.39 11.01 -26.87
C ALA A 13 6.32 9.67 -27.63
N ARG A 14 7.46 9.00 -27.84
CA ARG A 14 7.52 7.69 -28.51
C ARG A 14 6.65 6.65 -27.81
N LEU A 15 6.75 6.52 -26.48
CA LEU A 15 5.97 5.56 -25.70
C LEU A 15 4.46 5.81 -25.83
N ILE A 16 4.04 7.08 -25.91
CA ILE A 16 2.63 7.43 -26.12
C ILE A 16 2.19 7.04 -27.54
N THR A 17 2.99 7.32 -28.58
CA THR A 17 2.68 6.90 -29.95
C THR A 17 2.56 5.39 -30.06
N GLU A 18 3.50 4.65 -29.48
CA GLU A 18 3.48 3.19 -29.43
C GLU A 18 2.19 2.69 -28.78
N LYS A 19 1.80 3.25 -27.63
CA LYS A 19 0.53 2.91 -26.96
C LYS A 19 -0.70 3.32 -27.77
N GLN A 20 -0.66 4.44 -28.50
CA GLN A 20 -1.76 4.89 -29.36
C GLN A 20 -1.97 3.99 -30.59
N SER A 21 -0.90 3.34 -31.06
CA SER A 21 -0.91 2.41 -32.20
C SER A 21 -1.49 1.03 -31.89
N LEU A 22 -1.69 0.71 -30.60
CA LEU A 22 -2.29 -0.55 -30.17
C LEU A 22 -3.76 -0.68 -30.61
N THR A 23 -4.25 -1.92 -30.69
CA THR A 23 -5.68 -2.19 -31.00
C THR A 23 -6.59 -1.58 -29.92
N SER A 24 -7.85 -1.31 -30.25
CA SER A 24 -8.81 -0.73 -29.29
C SER A 24 -8.92 -1.55 -28.00
N ARG A 25 -8.91 -2.89 -28.07
CA ARG A 25 -8.95 -3.77 -26.89
C ARG A 25 -7.68 -3.68 -26.03
N GLN A 26 -6.51 -3.61 -26.65
CA GLN A 26 -5.24 -3.47 -25.93
C GLN A 26 -5.08 -2.07 -25.32
N ARG A 27 -5.52 -1.03 -26.03
CA ARG A 27 -5.55 0.35 -25.52
C ARG A 27 -6.45 0.48 -24.31
N ASP A 28 -7.59 -0.20 -24.31
CA ASP A 28 -8.52 -0.14 -23.19
C ASP A 28 -7.87 -0.62 -21.88
N GLY A 29 -7.14 -1.74 -21.91
CA GLY A 29 -6.37 -2.20 -20.74
C GLY A 29 -5.23 -1.26 -20.33
N VAL A 30 -4.56 -0.59 -21.28
CA VAL A 30 -3.46 0.35 -21.00
C VAL A 30 -3.97 1.67 -20.41
N PHE A 31 -5.15 2.13 -20.83
CA PHE A 31 -5.72 3.41 -20.41
C PHE A 31 -6.80 3.27 -19.34
N ASP A 32 -7.17 2.06 -18.92
CA ASP A 32 -8.26 1.84 -17.95
C ASP A 32 -8.02 2.66 -16.67
N MET A 33 -6.82 2.59 -16.12
CA MET A 33 -6.47 3.38 -14.94
C MET A 33 -6.59 4.88 -15.21
N ALA A 34 -6.00 5.38 -16.29
CA ALA A 34 -6.09 6.80 -16.65
C ALA A 34 -7.55 7.25 -16.80
N ARG A 35 -8.42 6.42 -17.38
CA ARG A 35 -9.84 6.72 -17.52
C ARG A 35 -10.53 6.76 -16.15
N ARG A 36 -10.21 5.86 -15.22
CA ARG A 36 -10.74 5.92 -13.84
C ARG A 36 -10.30 7.18 -13.10
N PHE A 37 -9.02 7.57 -13.21
CA PHE A 37 -8.53 8.83 -12.64
C PHE A 37 -9.24 10.05 -13.22
N LEU A 38 -9.41 10.09 -14.55
CA LEU A 38 -10.10 11.19 -15.23
C LEU A 38 -11.61 11.18 -14.97
N GLY A 39 -12.21 10.02 -14.74
CA GLY A 39 -13.62 9.87 -14.38
C GLY A 39 -13.95 10.64 -13.11
N ASN A 40 -13.06 10.63 -12.10
CA ASN A 40 -13.28 11.43 -10.90
C ASN A 40 -13.32 12.94 -11.16
N LEU A 41 -12.71 13.42 -12.24
CA LEU A 41 -12.71 14.84 -12.60
C LEU A 41 -14.01 15.30 -13.27
N THR A 42 -14.98 14.40 -13.48
CA THR A 42 -16.33 14.81 -13.88
C THR A 42 -17.10 15.44 -12.73
N ASP A 43 -16.75 15.12 -11.48
CA ASP A 43 -17.24 15.83 -10.31
C ASP A 43 -16.47 17.14 -10.15
N GLU A 44 -17.18 18.26 -10.09
CA GLU A 44 -16.57 19.58 -10.04
C GLU A 44 -15.81 19.84 -8.72
N ASN A 45 -16.26 19.26 -7.61
CA ASN A 45 -15.57 19.37 -6.32
C ASN A 45 -14.22 18.64 -6.37
N TYR A 46 -14.19 17.43 -6.93
CA TYR A 46 -12.94 16.70 -7.14
C TYR A 46 -12.03 17.38 -8.15
N ALA A 47 -12.59 17.92 -9.23
CA ALA A 47 -11.83 18.68 -10.21
C ALA A 47 -11.14 19.87 -9.55
N GLN A 48 -11.84 20.66 -8.72
CA GLN A 48 -11.28 21.82 -8.00
C GLN A 48 -10.10 21.49 -7.07
N VAL A 49 -9.97 20.25 -6.61
CA VAL A 49 -8.86 19.84 -5.73
C VAL A 49 -7.59 19.49 -6.51
N VAL A 50 -7.71 19.12 -7.80
CA VAL A 50 -6.59 18.59 -8.60
C VAL A 50 -6.11 19.58 -9.66
N ILE A 51 -6.98 20.50 -10.09
CA ILE A 51 -6.65 21.51 -11.11
C ILE A 51 -6.05 22.78 -10.48
N PRO A 52 -5.30 23.58 -11.26
CA PRO A 52 -4.85 24.88 -10.79
C PRO A 52 -6.00 25.88 -10.64
N PRO A 53 -5.89 26.87 -9.71
CA PRO A 53 -6.86 27.95 -9.51
C PRO A 53 -7.24 28.70 -10.78
N ARG A 54 -6.27 28.90 -11.67
CA ARG A 54 -6.46 29.46 -13.02
C ARG A 54 -5.97 28.46 -14.05
N ARG A 55 -6.86 28.06 -14.95
CA ARG A 55 -6.52 27.19 -16.07
C ARG A 55 -5.85 28.01 -17.18
N ARG A 56 -5.09 27.33 -18.03
CA ARG A 56 -4.58 27.89 -19.28
C ARG A 56 -5.14 27.09 -20.44
N ILE A 57 -5.66 27.79 -21.44
CA ILE A 57 -6.06 27.19 -22.70
C ILE A 57 -4.81 27.13 -23.57
N ILE A 58 -4.33 25.92 -23.85
CA ILE A 58 -3.13 25.70 -24.64
C ILE A 58 -3.56 25.31 -26.06
N SER A 59 -3.16 26.10 -27.05
CA SER A 59 -3.29 25.77 -28.46
C SER A 59 -1.93 25.43 -29.05
N VAL A 60 -1.85 24.29 -29.73
CA VAL A 60 -0.64 23.81 -30.39
C VAL A 60 -0.84 23.91 -31.90
N THR A 61 0.05 24.58 -32.60
CA THR A 61 0.05 24.69 -34.06
C THR A 61 1.42 24.31 -34.64
N GLY A 62 1.46 23.99 -35.94
CA GLY A 62 2.66 23.56 -36.64
C GLY A 62 2.97 22.06 -36.55
N ASP A 63 4.16 21.68 -37.00
CA ASP A 63 4.67 20.31 -37.03
C ASP A 63 6.20 20.28 -36.79
N GLU A 64 6.80 19.08 -36.79
CA GLU A 64 8.24 18.92 -36.57
C GLU A 64 9.12 19.56 -37.67
N GLN A 65 8.56 19.83 -38.86
CA GLN A 65 9.29 20.42 -39.99
C GLN A 65 9.18 21.95 -40.02
N SER A 66 8.00 22.47 -39.71
CA SER A 66 7.65 23.90 -39.73
C SER A 66 7.89 24.60 -38.39
N GLY A 67 8.16 23.83 -37.33
CA GLY A 67 8.29 24.32 -35.96
C GLY A 67 6.98 24.19 -35.18
N ILE A 68 7.09 23.79 -33.92
CA ILE A 68 5.95 23.61 -33.02
C ILE A 68 5.73 24.90 -32.24
N HIS A 69 4.56 25.52 -32.40
CA HIS A 69 4.18 26.73 -31.69
C HIS A 69 3.16 26.41 -30.60
N LEU A 70 3.43 26.89 -29.38
CA LEU A 70 2.52 26.81 -28.24
C LEU A 70 2.08 28.21 -27.84
N ASP A 71 0.80 28.48 -28.05
CA ASP A 71 0.13 29.64 -27.49
C ASP A 71 -0.70 29.19 -26.28
N GLY A 72 -0.71 30.01 -25.23
CA GLY A 72 -1.31 29.63 -23.96
C GLY A 72 -1.87 30.82 -23.21
N GLU A 73 -3.15 31.11 -23.40
CA GLU A 73 -3.83 32.20 -22.70
C GLU A 73 -4.42 31.70 -21.37
N PRO A 74 -4.24 32.43 -20.26
CA PRO A 74 -4.94 32.12 -19.02
C PRO A 74 -6.44 32.32 -19.20
N GLU A 75 -7.22 31.42 -18.62
CA GLU A 75 -8.65 31.60 -18.52
C GLU A 75 -8.95 32.85 -17.67
N ALA A 76 -9.92 33.67 -18.10
CA ALA A 76 -10.21 34.93 -17.43
C ALA A 76 -10.71 34.72 -15.99
N ASP A 77 -11.48 33.65 -15.78
CA ASP A 77 -12.12 33.34 -14.51
C ASP A 77 -11.22 32.49 -13.60
N VAL A 78 -11.16 32.87 -12.33
CA VAL A 78 -10.57 32.03 -11.27
C VAL A 78 -11.58 30.95 -10.90
N ARG A 79 -11.17 29.68 -10.94
CA ARG A 79 -12.04 28.53 -10.64
C ARG A 79 -12.18 28.27 -9.14
N HIS A 80 -11.13 28.49 -8.36
CA HIS A 80 -11.14 28.37 -6.90
C HIS A 80 -9.97 29.14 -6.27
N ASN A 81 -10.01 29.35 -4.95
CA ASN A 81 -8.93 29.97 -4.16
C ASN A 81 -8.37 29.00 -3.10
N LEU A 82 -8.49 27.69 -3.33
CA LEU A 82 -7.96 26.67 -2.43
C LEU A 82 -6.42 26.75 -2.36
N PRO A 83 -5.81 26.46 -1.19
CA PRO A 83 -4.36 26.39 -1.07
C PRO A 83 -3.79 25.23 -1.91
N GLU A 84 -2.64 25.45 -2.51
CA GLU A 84 -1.89 24.41 -3.22
C GLU A 84 -1.12 23.54 -2.21
N PHE A 85 -1.30 22.22 -2.30
CA PHE A 85 -0.50 21.28 -1.53
C PHE A 85 0.83 21.03 -2.25
N ASP A 86 1.96 21.27 -1.58
CA ASP A 86 3.29 20.93 -2.09
C ASP A 86 3.83 19.67 -1.38
N PRO A 87 3.87 18.52 -2.05
CA PRO A 87 4.44 17.29 -1.50
C PRO A 87 5.90 17.45 -1.05
N ARG A 88 6.69 18.31 -1.70
CA ARG A 88 8.11 18.52 -1.37
C ARG A 88 8.26 19.31 -0.08
N ALA A 89 7.45 20.36 0.09
CA ALA A 89 7.40 21.10 1.35
C ALA A 89 6.91 20.20 2.50
N PHE A 90 5.89 19.38 2.24
CA PHE A 90 5.33 18.45 3.23
C PHE A 90 6.36 17.43 3.74
N VAL A 91 7.16 16.80 2.86
CA VAL A 91 8.13 15.78 3.29
C VAL A 91 9.30 16.31 4.11
N ASP A 92 9.55 17.64 4.07
CA ASP A 92 10.56 18.29 4.91
C ASP A 92 9.95 18.90 6.21
N SER A 93 8.62 18.93 6.34
CA SER A 93 7.88 19.45 7.49
C SER A 93 7.68 18.41 8.60
N THR A 94 6.87 18.75 9.61
CA THR A 94 6.43 17.84 10.69
C THR A 94 4.92 17.59 10.65
N ASP A 95 4.29 17.93 9.52
CA ASP A 95 2.84 17.86 9.39
C ASP A 95 2.37 16.42 9.23
N SER A 96 1.08 16.20 9.49
CA SER A 96 0.40 14.92 9.30
C SER A 96 -0.73 15.07 8.31
N LEU A 97 -0.83 14.14 7.37
CA LEU A 97 -1.86 14.12 6.34
C LEU A 97 -2.74 12.89 6.53
N TYR A 98 -4.05 13.11 6.64
CA TYR A 98 -5.05 12.06 6.73
C TYR A 98 -5.87 12.05 5.43
N ALA A 99 -5.63 11.05 4.60
CA ALA A 99 -6.37 10.89 3.35
C ALA A 99 -7.53 9.91 3.58
N LEU A 100 -8.75 10.45 3.62
CA LEU A 100 -9.97 9.68 3.87
C LEU A 100 -10.81 9.65 2.59
N SER A 101 -11.29 8.47 2.23
CA SER A 101 -12.25 8.28 1.15
C SER A 101 -13.31 7.29 1.61
N MET A 102 -14.56 7.51 1.21
CA MET A 102 -15.60 6.50 1.32
C MET A 102 -15.67 5.70 0.02
N GLU A 103 -16.02 4.42 0.12
CA GLU A 103 -16.38 3.62 -1.04
C GLU A 103 -17.73 4.06 -1.60
N GLY A 104 -17.87 3.99 -2.93
CA GLY A 104 -19.12 4.33 -3.62
C GLY A 104 -18.90 4.74 -5.07
N PRO A 105 -19.98 5.01 -5.80
CA PRO A 105 -19.94 5.46 -7.20
C PRO A 105 -19.07 6.71 -7.42
N ASP A 106 -18.96 7.55 -6.39
CA ASP A 106 -18.22 8.82 -6.40
C ASP A 106 -16.94 8.76 -5.54
N SER A 107 -16.26 7.62 -5.50
CA SER A 107 -15.08 7.44 -4.64
C SER A 107 -13.89 8.31 -5.08
N ALA A 108 -13.30 9.05 -4.14
CA ALA A 108 -12.07 9.82 -4.34
C ALA A 108 -10.80 8.95 -4.37
N ALA A 109 -10.92 7.62 -4.28
CA ALA A 109 -9.80 6.68 -4.17
C ALA A 109 -8.70 6.86 -5.24
N PRO A 110 -8.99 7.08 -6.54
CA PRO A 110 -7.97 7.46 -7.52
C PRO A 110 -7.18 8.70 -7.12
N ILE A 111 -7.84 9.82 -6.79
CA ILE A 111 -7.16 11.07 -6.42
C ILE A 111 -6.30 10.86 -5.17
N MET A 112 -6.81 10.14 -4.17
CA MET A 112 -6.05 9.80 -2.98
C MET A 112 -4.82 8.94 -3.32
N THR A 113 -4.98 7.92 -4.16
CA THR A 113 -3.89 7.06 -4.61
C THR A 113 -2.80 7.87 -5.32
N ALA A 114 -3.18 8.83 -6.17
CA ALA A 114 -2.23 9.73 -6.81
C ALA A 114 -1.50 10.63 -5.80
N LEU A 115 -2.23 11.20 -4.83
CA LEU A 115 -1.64 12.04 -3.78
C LEU A 115 -0.62 11.27 -2.94
N VAL A 116 -0.97 10.08 -2.46
CA VAL A 116 -0.07 9.24 -1.66
C VAL A 116 1.16 8.85 -2.49
N GLY A 117 0.98 8.46 -3.75
CA GLY A 117 2.08 8.17 -4.67
C GLY A 117 3.02 9.37 -4.83
N GLN A 118 2.49 10.57 -5.03
CA GLN A 118 3.29 11.79 -5.13
C GLN A 118 4.06 12.10 -3.84
N ILE A 119 3.47 11.90 -2.67
CA ILE A 119 4.15 12.09 -1.38
C ILE A 119 5.30 11.11 -1.22
N ILE A 120 5.09 9.83 -1.54
CA ILE A 120 6.14 8.79 -1.47
C ILE A 120 7.28 9.13 -2.45
N GLU A 121 6.97 9.49 -3.69
CA GLU A 121 7.99 9.87 -4.68
C GLU A 121 8.75 11.15 -4.30
N ALA A 122 8.06 12.16 -3.75
CA ALA A 122 8.69 13.37 -3.22
C ALA A 122 9.64 13.03 -2.07
N ALA A 123 9.21 12.15 -1.17
CA ALA A 123 10.01 11.68 -0.04
C ALA A 123 11.28 10.93 -0.51
N LEU A 124 11.14 10.03 -1.48
CA LEU A 124 12.27 9.30 -2.05
C LEU A 124 13.24 10.24 -2.78
N THR A 125 12.72 11.21 -3.51
CA THR A 125 13.53 12.24 -4.19
C THR A 125 14.31 13.08 -3.17
N ALA A 126 13.63 13.54 -2.12
CA ALA A 126 14.24 14.33 -1.04
C ALA A 126 15.28 13.51 -0.26
N ALA A 127 15.06 12.21 -0.08
CA ALA A 127 16.05 11.33 0.55
C ALA A 127 17.30 11.15 -0.33
N ARG A 128 17.12 10.90 -1.64
CA ARG A 128 18.21 10.67 -2.59
C ARG A 128 19.09 11.90 -2.82
N SER A 129 18.56 13.11 -2.65
CA SER A 129 19.33 14.36 -2.76
C SER A 129 20.23 14.63 -1.54
N ARG A 130 20.02 13.91 -0.43
CA ARG A 130 20.80 14.09 0.81
C ARG A 130 22.05 13.21 0.80
N LYS A 131 23.11 13.68 1.49
CA LYS A 131 24.43 13.00 1.53
C LYS A 131 24.38 11.55 2.04
N ASN A 132 23.50 11.26 2.98
CA ASN A 132 23.32 9.91 3.54
C ASN A 132 22.24 9.10 2.82
N GLY A 133 21.62 9.66 1.77
CA GLY A 133 20.52 9.03 1.04
C GLY A 133 19.25 8.85 1.86
N ARG A 134 19.06 9.56 2.98
CA ARG A 134 17.92 9.36 3.90
C ARG A 134 17.23 10.67 4.24
N LEU A 135 15.91 10.63 4.44
CA LEU A 135 15.16 11.75 5.01
C LEU A 135 15.71 12.19 6.36
N ARG A 136 15.58 13.49 6.68
CA ARG A 136 15.88 14.03 8.01
C ARG A 136 14.94 13.46 9.07
N LEU A 137 13.66 13.49 8.74
CA LEU A 137 12.55 12.99 9.55
C LEU A 137 11.95 11.81 8.79
N PRO A 138 11.89 10.61 9.38
CA PRO A 138 11.28 9.47 8.72
C PRO A 138 9.81 9.74 8.39
N LEU A 139 9.39 9.41 7.17
CA LEU A 139 7.99 9.45 6.77
C LEU A 139 7.35 8.10 7.08
N LEU A 140 6.24 8.09 7.82
CA LEU A 140 5.45 6.89 8.07
C LEU A 140 4.18 6.92 7.21
N ALA A 141 4.10 6.01 6.24
CA ALA A 141 2.92 5.81 5.43
C ALA A 141 2.08 4.66 5.99
N VAL A 142 0.98 5.01 6.65
CA VAL A 142 -0.01 4.05 7.15
C VAL A 142 -1.09 3.87 6.07
N LEU A 143 -1.04 2.75 5.37
CA LEU A 143 -1.90 2.43 4.23
C LEU A 143 -2.91 1.37 4.66
N ASP A 144 -4.03 1.85 5.22
CA ASP A 144 -5.15 0.98 5.56
C ASP A 144 -5.89 0.53 4.30
N GLU A 145 -6.24 -0.74 4.26
CA GLU A 145 -6.82 -1.42 3.09
C GLU A 145 -6.15 -1.04 1.76
N ALA A 146 -4.82 -1.10 1.67
CA ALA A 146 -4.09 -0.55 0.51
C ALA A 146 -4.52 -1.15 -0.83
N ALA A 147 -4.92 -2.42 -0.87
CA ALA A 147 -5.42 -3.04 -2.10
C ALA A 147 -6.79 -2.51 -2.55
N ASN A 148 -7.52 -1.85 -1.66
CA ASN A 148 -8.86 -1.33 -1.88
C ASN A 148 -8.89 0.20 -1.99
N CYS A 149 -8.32 0.89 -1.00
CA CYS A 149 -8.37 2.35 -0.89
C CYS A 149 -7.23 3.05 -1.63
N CYS A 150 -5.99 2.54 -1.52
CA CYS A 150 -4.79 3.18 -2.03
C CYS A 150 -4.05 2.28 -3.02
N LYS A 151 -4.63 2.09 -4.21
CA LYS A 151 -4.21 1.07 -5.21
C LYS A 151 -2.91 1.44 -5.93
N LEU A 152 -1.82 1.56 -5.17
CA LEU A 152 -0.48 1.85 -5.65
C LEU A 152 0.14 0.59 -6.27
N GLY A 153 0.14 0.50 -7.60
CA GLY A 153 0.74 -0.64 -8.32
C GLY A 153 2.23 -0.84 -8.01
N GLU A 154 2.96 0.25 -7.76
CA GLU A 154 4.40 0.23 -7.44
C GLU A 154 4.70 -0.11 -5.97
N LEU A 155 3.68 -0.30 -5.12
CA LEU A 155 3.86 -0.55 -3.69
C LEU A 155 4.85 -1.71 -3.38
N PRO A 156 4.79 -2.87 -4.08
CA PRO A 156 5.77 -3.94 -3.87
C PRO A 156 7.23 -3.53 -4.16
N ALA A 157 7.44 -2.63 -5.12
CA ALA A 157 8.77 -2.11 -5.41
C ALA A 157 9.27 -1.23 -4.27
N TYR A 158 8.42 -0.34 -3.74
CA TYR A 158 8.77 0.53 -2.61
C TYR A 158 9.23 -0.27 -1.38
N TYR A 159 8.60 -1.41 -1.08
CA TYR A 159 9.01 -2.30 0.03
C TYR A 159 10.47 -2.75 -0.05
N THR A 160 11.10 -2.73 -1.23
CA THR A 160 12.50 -3.16 -1.40
C THR A 160 13.51 -2.08 -1.00
N TYR A 161 13.18 -0.80 -1.11
CA TYR A 161 14.16 0.29 -0.97
C TYR A 161 13.71 1.49 -0.11
N ALA A 162 12.40 1.68 0.11
CA ALA A 162 11.85 2.83 0.83
C ALA A 162 12.41 2.95 2.26
N GLY A 163 12.52 1.82 2.99
CA GLY A 163 13.07 1.80 4.35
C GLY A 163 14.54 2.26 4.41
N GLY A 164 15.30 2.01 3.35
CA GLY A 164 16.67 2.48 3.16
C GLY A 164 16.78 4.00 3.05
N HIS A 165 15.70 4.67 2.63
CA HIS A 165 15.60 6.12 2.44
C HIS A 165 14.88 6.84 3.58
N GLY A 166 14.43 6.12 4.62
CA GLY A 166 13.68 6.69 5.74
C GLY A 166 12.18 6.83 5.47
N VAL A 167 11.65 6.11 4.47
CA VAL A 167 10.20 5.98 4.23
C VAL A 167 9.76 4.62 4.77
N ILE A 168 8.90 4.63 5.80
CA ILE A 168 8.40 3.46 6.49
C ILE A 168 6.98 3.18 5.99
N LEU A 169 6.77 1.98 5.44
CA LEU A 169 5.47 1.56 4.91
C LEU A 169 4.80 0.60 5.89
N MET A 170 3.55 0.89 6.27
CA MET A 170 2.67 -0.01 7.00
C MET A 170 1.44 -0.28 6.15
N THR A 171 1.34 -1.50 5.62
CA THR A 171 0.25 -1.91 4.74
C THR A 171 -0.65 -2.89 5.46
N PHE A 172 -1.96 -2.63 5.48
CA PHE A 172 -2.96 -3.53 6.03
C PHE A 172 -3.76 -4.18 4.92
N LEU A 173 -3.82 -5.51 4.93
CA LEU A 173 -4.63 -6.31 4.01
C LEU A 173 -5.59 -7.15 4.84
N GLN A 174 -6.89 -6.89 4.70
CA GLN A 174 -7.91 -7.74 5.31
C GLN A 174 -8.17 -9.00 4.49
N VAL A 175 -8.09 -8.87 3.17
CA VAL A 175 -8.33 -9.92 2.18
C VAL A 175 -7.11 -9.98 1.25
N LEU A 176 -6.45 -11.14 1.17
CA LEU A 176 -5.20 -11.28 0.43
C LEU A 176 -5.44 -11.29 -1.09
N GLU A 177 -6.60 -11.80 -1.50
CA GLU A 177 -7.04 -11.93 -2.89
C GLU A 177 -7.08 -10.56 -3.59
N GLN A 178 -7.48 -9.50 -2.90
CA GLN A 178 -7.44 -8.14 -3.45
C GLN A 178 -5.99 -7.70 -3.75
N GLY A 179 -5.06 -8.04 -2.86
CA GLY A 179 -3.64 -7.78 -3.10
C GLY A 179 -3.08 -8.64 -4.24
N LEU A 180 -3.58 -9.86 -4.39
CA LEU A 180 -3.22 -10.77 -5.48
C LEU A 180 -3.69 -10.23 -6.83
N GLU A 181 -4.91 -9.71 -6.90
CA GLU A 181 -5.45 -9.06 -8.10
C GLU A 181 -4.66 -7.80 -8.48
N LEU A 182 -4.25 -6.99 -7.49
CA LEU A 182 -3.57 -5.72 -7.74
C LEU A 182 -2.07 -5.88 -8.06
N TRP A 183 -1.35 -6.73 -7.34
CA TRP A 183 0.11 -6.83 -7.41
C TRP A 183 0.62 -8.17 -7.97
N GLY A 184 -0.25 -9.16 -8.13
CA GLY A 184 0.11 -10.52 -8.48
C GLY A 184 0.87 -11.25 -7.36
N GLU A 185 1.07 -12.56 -7.54
CA GLU A 185 1.77 -13.42 -6.57
C GLU A 185 3.18 -12.93 -6.31
N HIS A 186 3.89 -12.52 -7.38
CA HIS A 186 5.26 -12.06 -7.28
C HIS A 186 5.39 -10.74 -6.51
N GLY A 187 4.43 -9.82 -6.68
CA GLY A 187 4.40 -8.56 -5.94
C GLY A 187 4.16 -8.79 -4.45
N LEU A 188 3.16 -9.60 -4.11
CA LEU A 188 2.89 -9.99 -2.71
C LEU A 188 4.10 -10.69 -2.08
N HIS A 189 4.72 -11.62 -2.79
CA HIS A 189 5.91 -12.32 -2.29
C HIS A 189 7.07 -11.34 -1.99
N LYS A 190 7.29 -10.32 -2.83
CA LYS A 190 8.28 -9.26 -2.54
C LYS A 190 7.96 -8.52 -1.25
N MET A 191 6.69 -8.15 -1.04
CA MET A 191 6.28 -7.46 0.18
C MET A 191 6.53 -8.33 1.41
N PHE A 192 6.12 -9.60 1.39
CA PHE A 192 6.27 -10.51 2.53
C PHE A 192 7.72 -10.84 2.89
N THR A 193 8.60 -10.96 1.90
CA THR A 193 9.99 -11.37 2.15
C THR A 193 10.85 -10.28 2.77
N GLN A 194 10.57 -9.01 2.43
CA GLN A 194 11.37 -7.85 2.86
C GLN A 194 10.79 -7.09 4.07
N SER A 195 9.61 -7.48 4.55
CA SER A 195 8.91 -6.79 5.64
C SER A 195 8.88 -7.57 6.95
N ILE A 196 8.55 -6.84 8.02
CA ILE A 196 7.96 -7.42 9.22
C ILE A 196 6.52 -7.76 8.87
N GLU A 197 6.14 -9.01 9.08
CA GLU A 197 4.80 -9.49 8.78
C GLU A 197 4.04 -9.77 10.07
N CYS A 198 2.80 -9.30 10.15
CA CYS A 198 1.93 -9.46 11.31
C CYS A 198 0.65 -10.18 10.90
N TYR A 199 0.42 -11.38 11.44
CA TYR A 199 -0.84 -12.08 11.33
C TYR A 199 -1.70 -11.83 12.57
N GLY A 200 -2.85 -11.18 12.37
CA GLY A 200 -3.77 -10.81 13.43
C GLY A 200 -4.85 -11.84 13.76
N GLY A 201 -4.91 -12.99 13.08
CA GLY A 201 -6.06 -13.89 13.20
C GLY A 201 -7.23 -13.50 12.28
N GLY A 202 -8.22 -14.38 12.14
CA GLY A 202 -9.47 -14.10 11.42
C GLY A 202 -9.44 -14.33 9.91
N ILE A 203 -8.33 -14.83 9.36
CA ILE A 203 -8.23 -15.23 7.94
C ILE A 203 -8.52 -16.73 7.81
N GLY A 204 -9.46 -17.09 6.93
CA GLY A 204 -9.86 -18.47 6.65
C GLY A 204 -9.10 -19.13 5.49
N ASP A 205 -8.17 -18.43 4.84
CA ASP A 205 -7.37 -19.00 3.75
C ASP A 205 -6.29 -19.96 4.28
N THR A 206 -6.56 -21.25 4.14
CA THR A 206 -5.63 -22.33 4.53
C THR A 206 -4.29 -22.30 3.79
N THR A 207 -4.25 -21.74 2.58
CA THR A 207 -3.02 -21.63 1.79
C THR A 207 -2.10 -20.59 2.43
N TYR A 208 -2.63 -19.41 2.75
CA TYR A 208 -1.91 -18.40 3.51
C TYR A 208 -1.49 -18.90 4.90
N LEU A 209 -2.38 -19.59 5.62
CA LEU A 209 -2.06 -20.12 6.94
C LEU A 209 -0.97 -21.20 6.92
N ARG A 210 -0.90 -22.03 5.87
CA ARG A 210 0.17 -23.03 5.72
C ARG A 210 1.55 -22.39 5.70
N ARG A 211 1.69 -21.24 5.05
CA ARG A 211 2.94 -20.48 5.06
C ARG A 211 3.38 -20.09 6.48
N TRP A 212 2.44 -19.76 7.37
CA TRP A 212 2.75 -19.50 8.78
C TRP A 212 3.18 -20.76 9.53
N VAL A 213 2.49 -21.89 9.32
CA VAL A 213 2.89 -23.19 9.90
C VAL A 213 4.32 -23.53 9.49
N ASP A 214 4.66 -23.38 8.20
CA ASP A 214 6.00 -23.66 7.69
C ASP A 214 7.06 -22.72 8.27
N LEU A 215 6.74 -21.43 8.44
CA LEU A 215 7.65 -20.44 9.04
C LEU A 215 7.88 -20.63 10.54
N ILE A 216 6.86 -21.08 11.27
CA ILE A 216 6.96 -21.40 12.71
C ILE A 216 7.78 -22.68 12.90
N GLY A 217 7.51 -23.67 12.05
CA GLY A 217 8.24 -24.93 11.96
C GLY A 217 7.74 -26.00 12.94
N ASN A 218 8.54 -27.04 13.07
CA ASN A 218 8.22 -28.26 13.79
C ASN A 218 8.98 -28.37 15.11
N HIS A 219 8.50 -29.25 15.99
CA HIS A 219 9.17 -29.69 17.19
C HIS A 219 9.23 -31.22 17.25
N GLU A 220 10.28 -31.74 17.89
CA GLU A 220 10.47 -33.17 18.09
C GLU A 220 9.74 -33.62 19.37
N ILE A 221 8.88 -34.62 19.21
CA ILE A 221 8.17 -35.28 20.32
C ILE A 221 8.72 -36.69 20.47
N ALA A 222 9.00 -37.08 21.71
CA ALA A 222 9.32 -38.46 22.05
C ALA A 222 8.05 -39.24 22.36
N ASP A 223 7.72 -40.23 21.54
CA ASP A 223 6.73 -41.25 21.90
C ASP A 223 7.40 -42.32 22.74
N THR A 224 6.82 -42.59 23.90
CA THR A 224 7.26 -43.67 24.78
C THR A 224 6.18 -44.73 24.83
N GLN A 225 6.46 -45.88 24.25
CA GLN A 225 5.60 -47.04 24.33
C GLN A 225 6.06 -47.93 25.49
N VAL A 226 5.16 -48.15 26.45
CA VAL A 226 5.38 -49.05 27.58
C VAL A 226 4.65 -50.35 27.31
N ASN A 227 5.37 -51.46 27.28
CA ASN A 227 4.79 -52.79 27.16
C ASN A 227 4.93 -53.54 28.48
N THR A 228 3.80 -53.96 29.05
CA THR A 228 3.74 -54.64 30.34
C THR A 228 3.25 -56.07 30.14
N GLY A 229 4.06 -57.05 30.52
CA GLY A 229 3.73 -58.47 30.41
C GLY A 229 4.19 -59.27 31.62
N ARG A 230 3.90 -60.58 31.63
CA ARG A 230 4.27 -61.50 32.74
C ARG A 230 5.78 -61.56 33.02
N GLY A 231 6.64 -61.12 32.10
CA GLY A 231 8.10 -61.11 32.21
C GLY A 231 8.75 -59.76 32.55
N GLY A 232 7.96 -58.72 32.85
CA GLY A 232 8.46 -57.38 33.20
C GLY A 232 7.90 -56.25 32.33
N THR A 233 8.47 -55.06 32.49
CA THR A 233 8.07 -53.85 31.76
C THR A 233 9.19 -53.46 30.78
N GLY A 234 8.85 -53.40 29.48
CA GLY A 234 9.74 -52.90 28.43
C GLY A 234 9.38 -51.48 28.01
N TYR A 235 10.40 -50.66 27.71
CA TYR A 235 10.24 -49.28 27.26
C TYR A 235 10.85 -49.13 25.86
N THR A 236 10.05 -48.67 24.89
CA THR A 236 10.53 -48.29 23.57
C THR A 236 10.30 -46.79 23.40
N ARG A 237 11.34 -46.05 23.01
CA ARG A 237 11.25 -44.62 22.73
C ARG A 237 11.52 -44.36 21.26
N SER A 238 10.59 -43.69 20.59
CA SER A 238 10.74 -43.20 19.21
C SER A 238 10.56 -41.68 19.17
N TRP A 239 11.15 -41.03 18.16
CA TRP A 239 11.03 -39.60 17.96
C TRP A 239 10.23 -39.32 16.69
N ARG A 240 9.29 -38.39 16.75
CA ARG A 240 8.54 -37.89 15.60
C ARG A 240 8.58 -36.37 15.56
N ASN A 241 8.54 -35.82 14.35
CA ASN A 241 8.46 -34.37 14.12
C ASN A 241 7.01 -33.98 13.88
N GLU A 242 6.52 -33.00 14.63
CA GLU A 242 5.17 -32.45 14.50
C GLU A 242 5.22 -30.92 14.40
N PRO A 243 4.30 -30.29 13.65
CA PRO A 243 4.22 -28.83 13.62
C PRO A 243 4.00 -28.28 15.03
N ILE A 244 4.62 -27.13 15.34
CA ILE A 244 4.39 -26.45 16.63
C ILE A 244 2.94 -25.95 16.73
N VAL A 245 2.35 -25.58 15.59
CA VAL A 245 0.95 -25.14 15.50
C VAL A 245 0.33 -25.66 14.21
N GLU A 246 -0.91 -26.14 14.29
CA GLU A 246 -1.66 -26.58 13.12
C GLU A 246 -2.41 -25.41 12.44
N ILE A 247 -2.81 -25.63 11.18
CA ILE A 247 -3.63 -24.65 10.43
C ILE A 247 -4.93 -24.32 11.18
N ALA A 248 -5.58 -25.33 11.77
CA ALA A 248 -6.82 -25.15 12.51
C ALA A 248 -6.63 -24.26 13.75
N GLU A 249 -5.50 -24.39 14.44
CA GLU A 249 -5.16 -23.58 15.61
C GLU A 249 -4.86 -22.13 15.23
N LEU A 250 -4.14 -21.91 14.11
CA LEU A 250 -3.93 -20.57 13.57
C LEU A 250 -5.24 -19.92 13.09
N ALA A 251 -6.12 -20.68 12.42
CA ALA A 251 -7.43 -20.19 12.00
C ALA A 251 -8.30 -19.79 13.20
N ALA A 252 -8.17 -20.51 14.32
CA ALA A 252 -8.86 -20.25 15.58
C ALA A 252 -8.08 -19.34 16.55
N LEU A 253 -7.06 -18.61 16.07
CA LEU A 253 -6.21 -17.78 16.92
C LEU A 253 -7.04 -16.77 17.73
N GLU A 254 -6.81 -16.73 19.04
CA GLU A 254 -7.53 -15.82 19.95
C GLU A 254 -7.44 -14.35 19.47
N LYS A 255 -8.54 -13.60 19.59
CA LYS A 255 -8.63 -12.20 19.14
C LYS A 255 -7.52 -11.31 19.74
N ASN A 256 -7.05 -11.60 20.95
CA ASN A 256 -5.99 -10.86 21.64
C ASN A 256 -4.57 -11.40 21.35
N ARG A 257 -4.40 -12.32 20.39
CA ARG A 257 -3.10 -12.85 19.95
C ARG A 257 -2.80 -12.48 18.50
N ALA A 258 -1.52 -12.35 18.21
CA ALA A 258 -0.99 -12.16 16.86
C ALA A 258 0.30 -12.97 16.71
N VAL A 259 0.61 -13.39 15.48
CA VAL A 259 1.92 -13.97 15.14
C VAL A 259 2.71 -12.93 14.35
N ILE A 260 3.94 -12.65 14.76
CA ILE A 260 4.79 -11.65 14.11
C ILE A 260 6.06 -12.32 13.60
N ARG A 261 6.39 -12.10 12.33
CA ARG A 261 7.64 -12.51 11.71
C ARG A 261 8.59 -11.33 11.61
N PHE A 262 9.74 -11.43 12.26
CA PHE A 262 10.86 -10.51 12.02
C PHE A 262 11.85 -11.15 11.04
N PRO A 263 12.36 -10.41 10.04
CA PRO A 263 13.43 -10.91 9.18
C PRO A 263 14.60 -11.47 10.01
N GLY A 264 15.10 -12.65 9.62
CA GLY A 264 16.22 -13.33 10.29
C GLY A 264 15.89 -14.03 11.61
N ASN A 265 14.63 -14.05 12.06
CA ASN A 265 14.21 -14.66 13.33
C ASN A 265 13.01 -15.61 13.13
N LYS A 266 12.83 -16.55 14.06
CA LYS A 266 11.61 -17.36 14.10
C LYS A 266 10.39 -16.46 14.44
N PRO A 267 9.19 -16.76 13.91
CA PRO A 267 7.99 -16.06 14.30
C PRO A 267 7.72 -16.13 15.80
N VAL A 268 7.12 -15.08 16.34
CA VAL A 268 6.77 -14.97 17.76
C VAL A 268 5.27 -14.80 17.94
N LEU A 269 4.71 -15.51 18.92
CA LEU A 269 3.33 -15.30 19.37
C LEU A 269 3.31 -14.13 20.35
N CYS A 270 2.51 -13.11 20.05
CA CYS A 270 2.40 -11.88 20.83
C CYS A 270 0.98 -11.68 21.36
N ARG A 271 0.87 -10.96 22.47
CA ARG A 271 -0.41 -10.44 22.98
C ARG A 271 -0.63 -9.05 22.41
N LYS A 272 -1.83 -8.81 21.87
CA LYS A 272 -2.25 -7.48 21.41
C LYS A 272 -2.62 -6.61 22.61
N THR A 273 -2.27 -5.33 22.52
CA THR A 273 -2.77 -4.29 23.43
C THR A 273 -3.92 -3.58 22.72
N PHE A 274 -5.12 -3.61 23.30
CA PHE A 274 -6.26 -2.89 22.75
C PHE A 274 -6.14 -1.41 23.10
N TRP A 275 -6.61 -0.52 22.22
CA TRP A 275 -6.52 0.93 22.45
C TRP A 275 -7.20 1.36 23.77
N THR A 276 -8.23 0.61 24.21
CA THR A 276 -8.95 0.83 25.47
C THR A 276 -8.09 0.71 26.72
N ASP A 277 -6.96 -0.01 26.59
CA ASP A 277 -6.03 -0.33 27.68
C ASP A 277 -4.75 0.52 27.59
N THR A 278 -4.70 1.47 26.64
CA THR A 278 -3.56 2.38 26.45
C THR A 278 -3.78 3.72 27.14
N GLU A 279 -2.70 4.49 27.30
CA GLU A 279 -2.76 5.89 27.77
C GLU A 279 -3.64 6.80 26.90
N PHE A 280 -3.89 6.41 25.64
CA PHE A 280 -4.73 7.16 24.71
C PHE A 280 -6.23 6.91 24.88
N ALA A 281 -6.62 5.92 25.69
CA ALA A 281 -8.03 5.53 25.84
C ALA A 281 -8.96 6.70 26.23
N PRO A 282 -8.61 7.62 27.15
CA PRO A 282 -9.46 8.77 27.48
C PRO A 282 -9.66 9.71 26.29
N ALA A 283 -8.61 9.98 25.52
CA ALA A 283 -8.68 10.87 24.36
C ALA A 283 -9.52 10.26 23.24
N ILE A 284 -9.37 8.95 22.98
CA ILE A 284 -10.15 8.24 21.96
C ILE A 284 -11.63 8.18 22.36
N ARG A 285 -11.96 7.86 23.61
CA ARG A 285 -13.36 7.86 24.10
C ARG A 285 -14.00 9.23 23.91
N ARG A 286 -13.31 10.32 24.29
CA ARG A 286 -13.78 11.68 24.07
C ARG A 286 -14.02 11.98 22.59
N SER A 287 -13.14 11.50 21.71
CA SER A 287 -13.32 11.65 20.26
C SER A 287 -14.55 10.92 19.76
N LEU A 288 -14.77 9.67 20.19
CA LEU A 288 -15.94 8.87 19.84
C LEU A 288 -17.25 9.50 20.35
N GLU A 289 -17.25 10.08 21.55
CA GLU A 289 -18.40 10.82 22.09
C GLU A 289 -18.75 12.06 21.24
N LEU A 290 -17.74 12.76 20.73
CA LEU A 290 -17.93 13.97 19.92
C LEU A 290 -18.27 13.68 18.46
N TYR A 291 -17.68 12.62 17.88
CA TYR A 291 -17.65 12.39 16.43
C TYR A 291 -18.10 10.99 15.99
N GLY A 292 -18.31 10.05 16.91
CA GLY A 292 -18.54 8.63 16.60
C GLY A 292 -19.89 8.31 15.94
N GLY A 293 -20.81 9.27 15.87
CA GLY A 293 -22.18 9.04 15.40
C GLY A 293 -22.96 8.10 16.33
N GLN A 294 -24.30 8.15 16.29
CA GLN A 294 -25.13 7.18 17.00
C GLN A 294 -25.08 5.83 16.27
N GLY A 295 -24.07 5.00 16.54
CA GLY A 295 -24.05 3.63 16.02
C GLY A 295 -22.70 2.93 15.86
N ALA A 296 -21.75 3.12 16.78
CA ALA A 296 -20.54 2.29 16.87
C ALA A 296 -20.55 1.44 18.14
#